data_AF-A0A358MMX7-F1
#
_entry.id   AF-A0A358MMX7-F1
#
_cell.length_a   1.000
_cell.length_b   1.000
_cell.length_c   1.000
_cell.angle_alpha   90.00
_cell.angle_beta   90.00
_cell.angle_gamma   90.00
#
_symmetry.space_group_name_H-M   'P 1'
#
loop_
_entity.id
_entity.type
_entity.pdbx_description
1 polymer ?
#
loop_
_entity_poly.entity_id
_entity_poly.type
_entity_poly.pdbx_seq_one_letter_code
_entity_poly.pdbx_strand_id
1 'polypeptide(L)'
;NLQKQGGFIPGIRPGRLTAEYLQYTINRILLAGAIFLGLIAVLPLTMGGVTGTSSLVVGGTSLLIVVSVVIETVRQIESQLTMREYEGF
;
A
#
# COMPACT_ATOMS: atom_id res chain seq x y z
N ASN A 1 4.01 1.62 21.39
CA ASN A 1 3.57 0.22 21.41
C ASN A 1 4.73 -0.77 21.44
N LEU A 2 5.74 -0.65 20.56
CA LEU A 2 6.92 -1.55 20.55
C LEU A 2 7.54 -1.81 21.95
N GLN A 3 7.88 -0.76 22.70
CA GLN A 3 8.49 -0.90 24.03
C GLN A 3 7.56 -1.54 25.06
N LYS A 4 6.23 -1.34 24.97
CA LYS A 4 5.23 -1.95 25.88
C LYS A 4 4.98 -3.43 25.57
N GLN A 5 5.30 -3.87 24.35
CA GLN A 5 5.19 -5.27 23.88
C GLN A 5 6.54 -6.02 23.95
N GLY A 6 7.56 -5.44 24.59
CA GLY A 6 8.89 -6.04 24.71
C GLY A 6 9.75 -5.99 23.44
N GLY A 7 9.28 -5.33 22.36
CA GLY A 7 10.00 -5.20 21.11
C GLY A 7 10.99 -4.03 21.12
N PHE A 8 12.19 -4.26 20.57
CA PHE A 8 13.21 -3.23 20.36
C PHE A 8 13.89 -3.38 19.00
N ILE A 9 14.38 -2.28 18.45
CA ILE A 9 15.15 -2.29 17.21
C ILE A 9 16.63 -2.54 17.57
N PRO A 10 17.29 -3.58 17.03
CA PRO A 10 18.69 -3.86 17.30
C PRO A 10 19.57 -2.63 17.01
N GLY A 11 20.46 -2.27 17.94
CA GLY A 11 21.37 -1.13 17.78
C GLY A 11 20.80 0.24 18.18
N ILE A 12 19.52 0.36 18.55
CA ILE A 12 18.90 1.63 18.97
C ILE A 12 18.27 1.48 20.35
N ARG A 13 18.58 2.40 21.27
CA ARG A 13 18.01 2.37 22.62
C ARG A 13 16.48 2.53 22.57
N PRO A 14 15.70 1.64 23.21
CA PRO A 14 14.24 1.69 23.19
C PRO A 14 13.69 3.03 23.70
N GLY A 15 12.68 3.57 23.02
CA GLY A 15 11.99 4.80 23.41
C GLY A 15 12.07 5.88 22.33
N ARG A 16 12.49 7.10 22.71
CA ARG A 16 12.52 8.27 21.80
C ARG A 16 13.41 8.05 20.57
N LEU A 17 14.56 7.43 20.75
CA LEU A 17 15.51 7.15 19.66
C LEU A 17 14.94 6.16 18.64
N THR A 18 14.18 5.15 19.10
CA THR A 18 13.45 4.24 18.20
C THR A 18 12.38 4.97 17.40
N ALA A 19 11.65 5.89 18.04
CA ALA A 19 10.59 6.66 17.39
C ALA A 19 11.15 7.59 16.30
N GLU A 20 12.24 8.33 16.59
CA GLU A 20 12.91 9.19 15.61
C GLU A 20 13.44 8.40 14.41
N TYR A 21 14.05 7.24 14.65
CA TYR A 21 14.53 6.37 13.58
C TYR A 21 13.39 5.85 12.69
N LEU A 22 12.29 5.42 13.31
CA LEU A 22 11.11 4.98 12.56
C LEU A 22 10.48 6.12 11.78
N GLN A 23 10.38 7.31 12.38
CA GLN A 23 9.85 8.51 11.73
C GLN A 23 10.65 8.87 10.48
N TYR A 24 11.99 8.87 10.58
CA TYR A 24 12.87 9.15 9.45
C TYR A 24 12.67 8.15 8.30
N THR A 25 12.62 6.86 8.65
CA THR A 25 12.47 5.77 7.66
C THR A 25 11.09 5.83 7.00
N ILE A 26 10.02 5.97 7.79
CA ILE A 26 8.64 6.07 7.30
C ILE A 26 8.49 7.29 6.38
N ASN A 27 9.05 8.44 6.75
CA ASN A 27 8.92 9.65 5.94
C ASN A 27 9.55 9.50 4.55
N ARG A 28 10.68 8.80 4.45
CA ARG A 28 11.34 8.53 3.15
C ARG A 28 10.52 7.58 2.27
N ILE A 29 9.89 6.57 2.86
CA ILE A 29 9.01 5.63 2.15
C ILE A 29 7.71 6.34 1.73
N LEU A 30 7.12 7.14 2.62
CA LEU A 30 5.91 7.91 2.35
C LEU A 30 6.09 8.90 1.21
N LEU A 31 7.25 9.56 1.10
CA LEU A 31 7.51 10.49 0.00
C LEU A 31 7.35 9.80 -1.37
N ALA A 32 7.93 8.61 -1.53
CA ALA A 32 7.81 7.83 -2.76
C ALA A 32 6.37 7.34 -2.98
N GLY A 33 5.72 6.84 -1.93
CA GLY A 33 4.33 6.37 -1.98
C GLY A 33 3.33 7.48 -2.34
N ALA A 34 3.50 8.68 -1.77
CA ALA A 34 2.63 9.82 -2.01
C ALA A 34 2.71 10.33 -3.46
N ILE A 35 3.90 10.34 -4.06
CA ILE A 35 4.08 10.70 -5.47
C ILE A 35 3.37 9.67 -6.37
N PHE A 36 3.52 8.38 -6.09
CA PHE A 36 2.87 7.32 -6.85
C PHE A 36 1.34 7.39 -6.76
N LEU A 37 0.79 7.55 -5.55
CA LEU A 37 -0.65 7.72 -5.33
C LEU A 37 -1.19 8.99 -5.99
N GLY A 38 -0.44 10.10 -5.92
CA GLY A 38 -0.80 11.35 -6.59
C GLY A 38 -0.89 11.18 -8.10
N LEU A 39 0.06 10.48 -8.73
CA LEU A 39 0.02 10.18 -10.17
C LEU A 39 -1.21 9.35 -10.57
N ILE A 40 -1.52 8.30 -9.82
CA ILE A 40 -2.69 7.44 -10.07
C ILE A 40 -4.00 8.23 -9.90
N ALA A 41 -4.09 9.09 -8.89
CA ALA A 41 -5.28 9.89 -8.63
C ALA A 41 -5.53 10.97 -9.72
N VAL A 42 -4.47 11.53 -10.30
CA VAL A 42 -4.56 12.57 -11.33
C VAL A 42 -4.85 12.02 -12.73
N LEU A 43 -4.42 10.79 -13.03
CA LEU A 43 -4.65 10.12 -14.32
C LEU A 43 -6.12 10.10 -14.81
N PRO A 44 -7.12 9.70 -14.01
CA PRO A 44 -8.51 9.70 -14.48
C PRO A 44 -9.08 11.11 -14.67
N LEU A 45 -8.62 12.09 -13.87
CA LEU A 45 -9.05 13.48 -13.96
C LEU A 45 -8.53 14.14 -15.26
N THR A 46 -7.29 13.85 -15.67
CA THR A 46 -6.71 14.40 -16.89
C THR A 46 -7.29 13.75 -18.16
N MET A 47 -7.53 12.43 -18.15
CA MET A 47 -8.12 11.74 -19.31
C MET A 47 -9.58 12.15 -19.59
N GLY A 48 -10.34 12.51 -18.55
CA GLY A 48 -11.69 13.07 -18.70
C GLY A 48 -11.73 14.42 -19.43
N GLY A 49 -10.70 15.26 -19.26
CA GLY A 49 -10.61 16.57 -19.91
C GLY A 49 -10.27 16.53 -21.41
N VAL A 50 -9.58 15.47 -21.88
CA VAL A 50 -9.12 15.35 -23.28
C VAL A 50 -10.18 14.69 -24.17
N THR A 51 -11.03 13.82 -23.62
CA THR A 51 -11.95 12.97 -24.41
C THR A 51 -13.39 13.52 -24.48
N GLY A 52 -13.68 14.65 -23.81
CA GLY A 52 -14.98 15.36 -23.90
C GLY A 52 -16.21 14.56 -23.47
N THR A 53 -16.03 13.39 -22.86
CA THR A 53 -17.08 12.43 -22.51
C THR A 53 -17.03 12.10 -21.03
N SER A 54 -18.04 12.55 -20.27
CA SER A 54 -18.18 12.31 -18.83
C SER A 54 -18.34 10.83 -18.45
N SER A 55 -18.55 9.94 -19.43
CA SER A 55 -18.63 8.48 -19.22
C SER A 55 -17.30 7.87 -18.76
N LEU A 56 -16.15 8.50 -19.08
CA LEU A 56 -14.84 8.00 -18.68
C LEU A 56 -14.59 8.16 -17.17
N VAL A 57 -15.21 9.15 -16.53
CA VAL A 57 -15.14 9.36 -15.06
C VAL A 57 -15.83 8.21 -14.31
N VAL A 58 -16.93 7.69 -14.86
CA VAL A 58 -17.63 6.49 -14.34
C VAL A 58 -16.79 5.22 -14.51
N GLY A 59 -15.95 5.16 -15.55
CA GLY A 59 -14.97 4.09 -15.78
C GLY A 59 -13.72 4.18 -14.87
N GLY A 60 -13.29 5.38 -14.48
CA GLY A 60 -12.06 5.59 -13.71
C GLY A 60 -12.12 5.04 -12.28
N THR A 61 -13.22 5.29 -11.56
CA THR A 61 -13.41 4.77 -10.20
C THR A 61 -13.58 3.26 -10.20
N SER A 62 -14.33 2.71 -11.16
CA SER A 62 -14.49 1.27 -11.33
C SER A 62 -13.17 0.58 -11.66
N LEU A 63 -12.31 1.18 -12.48
CA LEU A 63 -11.00 0.62 -12.80
C LEU A 63 -10.06 0.55 -11.58
N LEU A 64 -10.01 1.60 -10.75
CA LEU A 64 -9.24 1.58 -9.51
C LEU A 64 -9.73 0.48 -8.55
N ILE A 65 -11.06 0.37 -8.37
CA ILE A 65 -11.66 -0.67 -7.52
C ILE A 65 -11.34 -2.07 -8.06
N VAL A 66 -11.45 -2.29 -9.38
CA VAL A 66 -11.17 -3.58 -10.00
C VAL A 66 -9.73 -4.02 -9.76
N VAL A 67 -8.75 -3.14 -9.98
CA VAL A 67 -7.33 -3.47 -9.75
C VAL A 67 -7.08 -3.79 -8.27
N SER A 68 -7.64 -3.01 -7.35
CA SER A 68 -7.52 -3.27 -5.91
C SER A 68 -8.11 -4.63 -5.50
N VAL A 69 -9.32 -4.96 -5.98
CA VAL A 69 -9.99 -6.22 -5.68
C VAL A 69 -9.26 -7.41 -6.27
N VAL A 70 -8.73 -7.30 -7.50
CA VAL A 70 -7.96 -8.39 -8.14
C VAL A 70 -6.70 -8.70 -7.34
N ILE A 71 -5.94 -7.67 -6.92
CA ILE A 71 -4.73 -7.87 -6.10
C ILE A 71 -5.08 -8.54 -4.77
N GLU A 72 -6.15 -8.10 -4.09
CA GLU A 72 -6.59 -8.71 -2.83
C GLU A 72 -6.99 -10.18 -3.03
N THR A 73 -7.72 -10.46 -4.12
CA THR A 73 -8.15 -11.81 -4.46
C THR A 73 -6.95 -12.74 -4.71
N VAL A 74 -5.94 -12.27 -5.45
CA VAL A 74 -4.71 -13.04 -5.71
C VAL A 74 -3.99 -13.34 -4.39
N ARG A 75 -3.81 -12.35 -3.51
CA ARG A 75 -3.15 -12.55 -2.21
C ARG A 75 -3.91 -13.52 -1.31
N GLN A 76 -5.24 -13.48 -1.35
CA GLN A 76 -6.08 -14.41 -0.60
C GLN A 76 -5.93 -15.85 -1.12
N ILE A 77 -5.81 -16.04 -2.44
CA ILE A 77 -5.53 -17.35 -3.05
C ILE A 77 -4.12 -17.83 -2.65
N GLU A 78 -3.10 -16.97 -2.75
CA GLU A 78 -1.73 -17.29 -2.33
C GLU A 78 -1.67 -17.73 -0.87
N SER A 79 -2.36 -17.04 0.05
CA SER A 79 -2.39 -17.44 1.46
C SER A 79 -2.96 -18.84 1.70
N GLN A 80 -3.94 -19.27 0.88
CA GLN A 80 -4.51 -20.62 0.96
C GLN A 80 -3.59 -21.67 0.35
N LEU A 81 -2.88 -21.32 -0.73
CA LEU A 81 -1.87 -22.19 -1.35
C LEU A 81 -0.67 -22.40 -0.43
N THR A 82 -0.21 -21.36 0.26
CA THR A 82 0.86 -21.48 1.26
C THR A 82 0.45 -22.45 2.38
N MET A 83 -0.78 -22.36 2.89
CA MET A 83 -1.28 -23.30 3.90
C MET A 83 -1.27 -24.77 3.41
N ARG A 84 -1.62 -25.00 2.14
CA ARG A 84 -1.58 -26.33 1.50
C ARG A 84 -0.15 -26.86 1.31
N GLU A 85 0.79 -25.99 0.95
CA GLU A 85 2.20 -26.37 0.77
C GLU A 85 2.87 -26.75 2.10
N TYR A 86 2.37 -26.22 3.23
CA TYR A 86 2.78 -26.62 4.58
C TYR A 86 2.21 -27.97 5.06
N GLU A 87 1.13 -28.49 4.48
CA GLU A 87 0.56 -29.82 4.83
C GLU A 87 1.33 -30.99 4.19
N GLY A 88 2.27 -30.72 3.29
CA GLY A 88 3.05 -31.72 2.54
C GLY A 88 4.33 -32.23 3.21
N PHE A 89 4.65 -31.81 4.44
CA PHE A 89 5.79 -32.28 5.23
C PHE A 89 5.34 -32.94 6.54
#